data_AF-A0A508X339-F1
#
_entry.id   AF-A0A508X339-F1
#
_cell.length_a   1.000
_cell.length_b   1.000
_cell.length_c   1.000
_cell.angle_alpha   90.00
_cell.angle_beta   90.00
_cell.angle_gamma   90.00
#
_symmetry.space_group_name_H-M   'P 1'
#
loop_
_entity.id
_entity.type
_entity.pdbx_description
1 polymer ?
#
loop_
_entity_poly.entity_id
_entity_poly.type
_entity_poly.pdbx_seq_one_letter_code
_entity_poly.pdbx_strand_id
1 'polypeptide(L)'
;MLLNEIPWTIPLTVRLSNGLTHSFASVYEALDFLENEWPLRRGERYERAVRTCRRALNRMTPAAVAREAFIAACLEAGMPLVMTPPAQKPQTGIVKAAQSA
;
A
#
# COMPACT_ATOMS: atom_id res chain seq x y z
N MET A 1 -16.11 -11.83 0.26
CA MET A 1 -15.39 -11.86 1.56
C MET A 1 -15.21 -10.43 2.01
N LEU A 2 -15.57 -10.09 3.24
CA LEU A 2 -15.40 -8.74 3.78
C LEU A 2 -13.90 -8.44 3.84
N LEU A 3 -13.45 -7.47 3.05
CA LEU A 3 -12.08 -7.00 3.09
C LEU A 3 -11.84 -6.42 4.48
N ASN A 4 -10.88 -6.96 5.23
CA ASN A 4 -10.46 -6.39 6.50
C ASN A 4 -9.71 -5.10 6.22
N GLU A 5 -10.44 -4.01 5.99
CA GLU A 5 -9.86 -2.69 5.77
C GLU A 5 -9.39 -2.14 7.12
N ILE A 6 -8.09 -2.25 7.38
CA ILE A 6 -7.47 -1.62 8.55
C ILE A 6 -6.88 -0.29 8.08
N PRO A 7 -7.59 0.83 8.29
CA PRO A 7 -7.11 2.14 7.86
C PRO A 7 -5.88 2.55 8.69
N TRP A 8 -4.97 3.26 8.04
CA TRP A 8 -3.93 4.00 8.73
C TRP A 8 -4.45 5.37 9.15
N THR A 9 -4.04 5.81 10.34
CA THR A 9 -4.38 7.14 10.86
C THR A 9 -3.89 8.26 9.94
N ILE A 10 -2.76 8.03 9.28
CA ILE A 10 -2.17 8.96 8.32
C ILE A 10 -1.86 8.15 7.05
N PRO A 11 -2.45 8.50 5.89
CA PRO A 11 -2.17 7.82 4.64
C PRO A 11 -0.69 7.95 4.27
N LEU A 12 -0.16 6.95 3.58
CA LEU A 12 1.20 6.94 3.08
C LEU A 12 1.23 7.18 1.58
N THR A 13 1.90 8.23 1.14
CA THR A 13 2.15 8.45 -0.29
C THR A 13 3.55 7.99 -0.65
N VAL A 14 3.66 7.10 -1.63
CA VAL A 14 4.93 6.57 -2.16
C VAL A 14 5.07 6.98 -3.61
N ARG A 15 6.28 7.39 -4.01
CA ARG A 15 6.59 7.58 -5.43
C ARG A 15 7.07 6.26 -6.02
N LEU A 16 6.31 5.75 -6.97
CA LEU A 16 6.59 4.53 -7.69
C LEU A 16 7.69 4.73 -8.73
N SER A 17 8.29 3.63 -9.19
CA SER A 17 9.35 3.64 -10.21
C SER A 17 8.89 4.20 -11.57
N ASN A 18 7.59 4.13 -11.87
CA ASN A 18 6.99 4.76 -13.06
C ASN A 18 6.85 6.30 -12.93
N GLY A 19 7.28 6.89 -11.83
CA GLY A 19 7.23 8.32 -11.56
C GLY A 19 5.90 8.81 -10.97
N LEU A 20 4.87 7.96 -10.92
CA LEU A 20 3.58 8.28 -10.30
C LEU A 20 3.66 8.21 -8.78
N THR A 21 2.79 8.94 -8.10
CA THR A 21 2.61 8.83 -6.66
C THR A 21 1.37 8.00 -6.34
N HIS A 22 1.50 6.98 -5.50
CA HIS A 22 0.38 6.18 -4.99
C HIS A 22 0.15 6.53 -3.52
N SER A 23 -1.11 6.73 -3.10
CA SER A 23 -1.45 7.01 -1.70
C SER A 23 -2.19 5.83 -1.13
N PHE A 24 -1.65 5.24 -0.08
CA PHE A 24 -2.19 4.09 0.64
C PHE A 24 -2.89 4.58 1.91
N ALA A 25 -4.20 4.37 2.00
CA ALA A 25 -4.98 4.76 3.18
C ALA A 25 -5.13 3.60 4.18
N SER A 26 -4.86 2.36 3.75
CA SER A 26 -5.05 1.15 4.57
C SER A 26 -3.93 0.13 4.41
N VAL A 27 -3.85 -0.78 5.40
CA VAL A 27 -2.95 -1.95 5.36
C VAL A 27 -3.28 -2.87 4.18
N TYR A 28 -4.55 -2.97 3.80
CA TYR A 28 -4.98 -3.82 2.70
C TYR A 28 -4.43 -3.33 1.37
N GLU A 29 -4.61 -2.04 1.06
CA GLU A 29 -4.05 -1.44 -0.17
C GLU A 29 -2.53 -1.61 -0.23
N ALA A 30 -1.84 -1.44 0.90
CA ALA A 30 -0.40 -1.64 0.96
C ALA A 30 0.00 -3.11 0.70
N LEU A 31 -0.75 -4.08 1.24
CA LEU A 31 -0.50 -5.50 0.97
C LEU A 31 -0.77 -5.85 -0.49
N ASP A 32 -1.87 -5.37 -1.05
CA ASP A 32 -2.23 -5.57 -2.45
C ASP A 32 -1.14 -5.03 -3.38
N PHE A 33 -0.62 -3.83 -3.08
CA PHE A 33 0.50 -3.25 -3.81
C PHE A 33 1.77 -4.11 -3.71
N LEU A 34 2.09 -4.64 -2.52
CA LEU A 34 3.21 -5.55 -2.34
C LEU A 34 3.05 -6.86 -3.14
N GLU A 35 1.81 -7.35 -3.29
CA GLU A 35 1.50 -8.63 -3.94
C GLU A 35 1.25 -8.54 -5.45
N ASN A 36 0.89 -7.36 -5.98
CA ASN A 36 0.54 -7.18 -7.40
C ASN A 36 1.51 -6.26 -8.14
N GLU A 37 1.79 -5.07 -7.59
CA GLU A 37 2.49 -4.00 -8.31
C GLU A 37 3.98 -3.88 -7.94
N TRP A 38 4.41 -4.55 -6.87
CA TRP A 38 5.78 -4.42 -6.38
C TRP A 38 6.82 -4.94 -7.38
N PRO A 39 7.72 -4.07 -7.90
CA PRO A 39 8.66 -4.42 -8.96
C PRO A 39 9.83 -5.28 -8.46
N LEU A 40 10.20 -5.16 -7.18
CA LEU A 40 11.37 -5.83 -6.61
C LEU A 40 10.96 -6.87 -5.56
N ARG A 41 10.53 -8.04 -6.02
CA ARG A 41 10.09 -9.18 -5.18
C ARG A 41 11.22 -9.86 -4.39
N ARG A 42 12.33 -9.16 -4.17
CA ARG A 42 13.55 -9.66 -3.53
C ARG A 42 14.04 -8.61 -2.57
N GLY A 43 14.00 -8.94 -1.27
CA GLY A 43 14.42 -8.05 -0.19
C GLY A 43 13.88 -8.53 1.15
N GLU A 44 14.71 -8.59 2.17
CA GLU A 44 14.30 -9.04 3.51
C GLU A 44 13.21 -8.12 4.07
N ARG A 45 13.30 -6.80 3.80
CA ARG A 45 12.25 -5.86 4.23
C ARG A 45 10.96 -6.04 3.46
N TYR A 46 11.00 -6.41 2.19
CA TYR A 46 9.79 -6.73 1.42
C TYR A 46 9.03 -7.91 2.04
N GLU A 47 9.72 -9.03 2.27
CA GLU A 47 9.09 -10.21 2.89
C GLU A 47 8.56 -9.91 4.29
N ARG A 48 9.32 -9.12 5.06
CA ARG A 48 8.90 -8.66 6.38
C ARG A 48 7.67 -7.75 6.30
N ALA A 49 7.59 -6.85 5.33
CA ALA A 49 6.43 -5.99 5.11
C ALA A 49 5.19 -6.81 4.76
N VAL A 50 5.27 -7.74 3.80
CA VAL A 50 4.16 -8.64 3.43
C VAL A 50 3.65 -9.41 4.66
N ARG A 51 4.56 -10.03 5.41
CA ARG A 51 4.22 -10.81 6.61
C ARG A 51 3.57 -9.94 7.69
N THR A 52 4.08 -8.73 7.89
CA THR A 52 3.56 -7.79 8.90
C THR A 52 2.20 -7.23 8.50
N CYS A 53 2.01 -6.83 7.24
CA CYS A 53 0.72 -6.38 6.72
C CYS A 53 -0.34 -7.48 6.85
N ARG A 54 -0.02 -8.72 6.46
CA ARG A 54 -0.92 -9.87 6.64
C ARG A 54 -1.26 -10.12 8.11
N ARG A 55 -0.29 -10.03 9.03
CA ARG A 55 -0.55 -10.13 10.47
C ARG A 55 -1.43 -9.01 10.99
N ALA A 56 -1.25 -7.79 10.48
CA ALA A 56 -2.08 -6.66 10.87
C ALA A 56 -3.53 -6.88 10.43
N LEU A 57 -3.78 -7.34 9.20
CA LEU A 57 -5.13 -7.70 8.72
C LEU A 57 -5.81 -8.77 9.59
N ASN A 58 -5.04 -9.68 10.17
CA ASN A 58 -5.51 -10.68 11.13
C ASN A 58 -5.62 -10.15 12.58
N ARG A 59 -5.48 -8.83 12.79
CA ARG A 59 -5.47 -8.15 14.11
C ARG A 59 -4.40 -8.68 15.07
N MET A 60 -3.35 -9.34 14.54
CA MET A 60 -2.25 -9.87 15.35
C MET A 60 -1.15 -8.83 15.60
N THR A 61 -1.07 -7.80 14.76
CA THR A 61 -0.09 -6.71 14.91
C THR A 61 -0.75 -5.36 14.70
N PRO A 62 -0.30 -4.29 15.38
CA PRO A 62 -0.85 -2.95 15.20
C PRO A 62 -0.63 -2.44 13.76
N ALA A 63 -1.58 -1.65 13.26
CA ALA A 63 -1.50 -1.03 11.94
C ALA A 63 -0.27 -0.12 11.79
N ALA A 64 0.16 0.54 12.87
CA ALA A 64 1.38 1.34 12.91
C ALA A 64 2.65 0.52 12.61
N VAL A 65 2.73 -0.71 13.11
CA VAL A 65 3.88 -1.60 12.85
C VAL A 65 3.91 -2.05 11.39
N ALA A 66 2.74 -2.35 10.82
CA ALA A 66 2.63 -2.64 9.39
C ALA A 66 3.04 -1.44 8.53
N ARG A 67 2.66 -0.22 8.96
CA ARG A 67 3.06 1.03 8.32
C ARG A 67 4.57 1.20 8.29
N GLU A 68 5.24 1.03 9.43
CA GLU A 68 6.70 1.12 9.51
C GLU A 68 7.42 0.05 8.67
N ALA A 69 6.90 -1.18 8.67
CA ALA A 69 7.46 -2.25 7.84
C ALA A 69 7.35 -1.92 6.35
N PHE A 70 6.22 -1.36 5.92
CA PHE A 70 6.02 -0.90 4.54
C PHE A 70 6.96 0.24 4.16
N ILE A 71 7.11 1.24 5.02
CA ILE A 71 8.07 2.35 4.85
C ILE A 71 9.48 1.81 4.66
N ALA A 72 9.90 0.85 5.49
CA ALA A 72 11.22 0.25 5.37
C ALA A 72 11.42 -0.51 4.05
N ALA A 73 10.39 -1.20 3.56
CA ALA A 73 10.45 -1.86 2.26
C ALA A 73 10.55 -0.85 1.11
N CYS A 74 9.82 0.27 1.17
CA CYS A 74 9.90 1.34 0.18
C CYS A 74 11.31 1.96 0.14
N LEU A 75 11.92 2.21 1.30
CA LEU A 75 13.28 2.71 1.40
C LEU A 75 14.31 1.75 0.80
N GLU A 76 14.20 0.45 1.07
CA GLU A 76 15.10 -0.57 0.50
C GLU A 76 14.96 -0.66 -1.03
N ALA A 77 13.73 -0.56 -1.54
CA ALA A 77 13.48 -0.63 -2.97
C ALA A 77 13.72 0.70 -3.72
N GLY A 78 14.24 1.73 -3.05
CA GLY A 78 14.51 3.03 -3.65
C GLY A 78 13.25 3.80 -4.06
N MET A 79 12.11 3.51 -3.42
CA MET A 79 10.85 4.21 -3.60
C MET A 79 10.65 5.21 -2.45
N PRO A 80 11.03 6.48 -2.62
CA PRO A 80 10.93 7.45 -1.55
C PRO A 80 9.46 7.72 -1.19
N LEU A 81 9.23 7.86 0.10
CA LEU A 81 7.96 8.36 0.62
C LEU A 81 7.85 9.84 0.32
N VAL A 82 6.70 10.23 -0.20
CA VAL A 82 6.37 11.63 -0.45
C VAL A 82 5.47 12.08 0.68
N MET A 83 5.96 12.99 1.52
CA MET A 83 5.10 13.68 2.49
C MET A 83 4.34 14.78 1.76
N THR A 84 3.33 14.41 0.98
CA THR A 84 2.34 15.37 0.51
C THR A 84 1.28 15.57 1.59
N PRO A 85 0.85 16.81 1.88
CA PRO A 85 -0.38 17.04 2.65
C PRO A 85 -1.54 16.29 1.97
N PRO A 86 -2.59 15.88 2.71
CA PRO A 86 -3.66 15.03 2.19
C PRO A 86 -4.43 15.76 1.07
N ALA A 87 -3.88 15.73 -0.14
CA ALA A 87 -4.56 16.07 -1.37
C ALA A 87 -5.42 14.84 -1.71
N GLN A 88 -6.67 14.94 -1.28
CA GLN A 88 -7.81 14.11 -1.62
C GLN A 88 -7.70 13.62 -3.08
N LYS A 89 -7.34 12.35 -3.28
CA LYS A 89 -7.39 11.76 -4.62
C LYS A 89 -8.87 11.52 -4.96
N PRO A 90 -9.38 12.02 -6.09
CA PRO A 90 -10.64 11.53 -6.62
C PRO A 90 -10.45 10.03 -6.84
N GLN A 91 -11.30 9.23 -6.22
CA GLN A 91 -11.40 7.81 -6.49
C GLN A 91 -11.76 7.69 -7.98
N THR A 92 -10.77 7.48 -8.85
CA THR A 92 -11.03 7.08 -10.23
C THR A 92 -11.53 5.65 -10.16
N GLY A 93 -12.83 5.55 -9.89
CA GLY A 93 -13.61 4.36 -10.09
C GLY A 93 -13.32 3.87 -11.49
N ILE A 94 -12.80 2.66 -11.53
CA ILE A 94 -12.75 1.76 -12.66
C ILE A 94 -13.98 2.03 -13.54
N VAL A 95 -13.75 2.56 -14.73
CA VAL A 95 -14.75 2.61 -15.79
C VAL A 95 -15.19 1.17 -16.06
N LYS A 96 -16.34 0.76 -15.53
CA LYS A 96 -17.07 -0.37 -16.09
C LYS A 96 -17.55 0.10 -17.47
N ALA A 97 -16.74 -0.19 -18.49
CA ALA A 97 -17.20 -0.23 -19.86
C ALA A 97 -18.28 -1.33 -19.93
N ALA A 98 -19.54 -0.94 -19.74
CA ALA A 98 -20.67 -1.77 -20.12
C ALA A 98 -20.76 -1.72 -21.64
N GLN A 99 -20.42 -2.84 -22.26
CA GLN A 99 -20.71 -3.14 -23.66
C GLN A 99 -22.23 -3.20 -23.88
N SER A 100 -22.61 -2.97 -25.15
CA SER A 100 -23.79 -3.47 -25.87
C SER A 100 -25.18 -2.87 -25.55
N ALA A 101 -25.71 -2.10 -26.51
CA ALA A 101 -26.82 -2.51 -27.39
C ALA A 101 -26.83 -1.62 -28.64
#